data_AF-A0A833AR02-F1
#
_entry.id   AF-A0A833AR02-F1
#
_cell.length_a   1.000
_cell.length_b   1.000
_cell.length_c   1.000
_cell.angle_alpha   90.00
_cell.angle_beta   90.00
_cell.angle_gamma   90.00
#
_symmetry.space_group_name_H-M   'P 1'
#
loop_
_entity.id
_entity.type
_entity.pdbx_description
1 polymer ?
#
loop_
_entity_poly.entity_id
_entity_poly.type
_entity_poly.pdbx_seq_one_letter_code
_entity_poly.pdbx_strand_id
1 'polypeptide(L)' 'MGKEIERKFLVQGDSWRALAKGTVYRQGYLSTVKERVVRVRTIDDNGFLTIKGITTGVSRAE' A
#
# COMPACT_ATOMS: atom_id res chain seq x y z
N MET A 1 -15.80 6.26 -15.84
CA MET A 1 -14.75 6.27 -14.79
C MET A 1 -15.07 5.15 -13.81
N GLY A 2 -14.15 4.22 -13.56
CA GLY A 2 -14.43 3.04 -12.72
C GLY A 2 -14.42 3.40 -11.23
N LYS A 3 -15.35 2.83 -10.47
CA LYS A 3 -15.36 2.93 -8.99
C LYS A 3 -14.68 1.69 -8.43
N GLU A 4 -13.55 1.86 -7.76
CA GLU A 4 -12.88 0.76 -7.07
C GLU A 4 -13.66 0.36 -5.81
N ILE A 5 -13.81 -0.95 -5.58
CA ILE A 5 -14.43 -1.53 -4.39
C ILE A 5 -13.46 -2.57 -3.82
N GLU A 6 -12.86 -2.29 -2.66
CA GLU A 6 -11.89 -3.16 -2.00
C GLU A 6 -12.46 -3.73 -0.69
N ARG A 7 -12.19 -5.01 -0.38
CA ARG A 7 -12.50 -5.67 0.90
C ARG A 7 -11.29 -6.43 1.43
N LYS A 8 -11.00 -6.28 2.72
CA LYS A 8 -9.86 -6.92 3.41
C LYS A 8 -10.36 -7.83 4.54
N PHE A 9 -9.68 -8.96 4.71
CA PHE A 9 -10.01 -9.96 5.71
C PHE A 9 -8.73 -10.40 6.41
N LEU A 10 -8.85 -10.75 7.70
CA LEU A 10 -7.81 -11.51 8.38
C LEU A 10 -7.84 -12.95 7.85
N VAL A 11 -6.67 -13.54 7.64
CA VAL A 11 -6.52 -14.93 7.17
C VAL A 11 -5.97 -15.81 8.29
N GLN A 12 -6.35 -17.08 8.30
CA GLN A 12 -5.86 -18.09 9.24
C GLN A 12 -5.06 -19.16 8.50
N GLY A 13 -3.87 -19.49 9.02
CA GLY A 13 -2.96 -20.45 8.39
C GLY A 13 -2.27 -19.92 7.13
N ASP A 14 -1.55 -20.81 6.43
CA ASP A 14 -0.71 -20.46 5.27
C ASP A 14 -1.21 -21.03 3.93
N SER A 15 -2.32 -21.78 3.91
CA SER A 15 -2.86 -22.40 2.69
C SER A 15 -3.16 -21.38 1.58
N TRP A 16 -3.52 -20.15 1.95
CA TRP A 16 -3.77 -19.06 1.01
C TRP A 16 -2.54 -18.71 0.15
N ARG A 17 -1.32 -18.97 0.63
CA ARG A 17 -0.08 -18.67 -0.10
C ARG A 17 0.09 -19.53 -1.35
N ALA A 18 -0.53 -20.71 -1.40
CA ALA A 18 -0.51 -21.58 -2.56
C ALA A 18 -1.50 -21.16 -3.66
N LEU A 19 -2.44 -20.25 -3.36
CA LEU A 19 -3.50 -19.84 -4.29
C LEU A 19 -3.04 -18.81 -5.32
N ALA A 20 -1.86 -18.21 -5.14
CA ALA A 20 -1.32 -17.20 -6.05
C ALA A 20 0.21 -17.11 -5.96
N LYS A 21 0.84 -16.62 -7.04
CA LYS A 21 2.25 -16.26 -7.01
C LYS A 21 2.42 -14.95 -6.22
N GLY A 22 3.22 -14.99 -5.16
CA GLY A 22 3.60 -13.79 -4.42
C GLY A 22 4.66 -12.97 -5.15
N THR A 23 4.66 -11.67 -4.89
CA THR A 23 5.73 -10.74 -5.27
C THR A 23 6.38 -10.22 -3.99
N VAL A 24 7.71 -10.05 -3.99
CA VAL A 24 8.42 -9.57 -2.81
C VAL A 24 8.23 -8.06 -2.71
N TYR A 25 7.47 -7.65 -1.70
CA TYR A 25 7.32 -6.25 -1.32
C TYR A 25 8.19 -5.95 -0.11
N ARG A 26 8.98 -4.88 -0.18
CA ARG A 26 9.63 -4.29 1.00
C ARG A 26 9.18 -2.84 1.09
N GLN A 27 8.88 -2.37 2.30
CA GLN A 27 8.56 -0.96 2.52
C GLN A 27 9.32 -0.39 3.70
N GLY A 28 9.72 0.87 3.58
CA GLY A 28 10.22 1.70 4.66
C GLY A 28 9.42 3.00 4.74
N TYR A 29 9.17 3.47 5.94
CA TYR A 29 8.57 4.78 6.15
C TYR A 29 9.67 5.79 6.44
N LEU A 30 9.67 6.89 5.69
CA LEU A 30 10.49 8.07 5.99
C LEU A 30 9.73 9.01 6.92
N SER A 31 8.40 9.02 6.84
CA SER A 31 7.52 9.73 7.76
C SER A 31 6.20 8.98 7.88
N THR A 32 5.72 8.84 9.11
CA THR A 32 4.41 8.26 9.46
C THR A 32 3.44 9.32 9.99
N VAL A 33 3.86 10.58 10.03
CA VAL A 33 3.06 11.72 10.49
C VAL A 33 1.88 11.92 9.53
N LYS A 34 0.66 12.04 10.07
CA LYS A 34 -0.59 11.97 9.30
C LYS A 34 -0.68 13.04 8.21
N GLU A 35 -0.10 14.20 8.47
CA GLU A 35 -0.04 15.35 7.59
C GLU A 35 0.85 15.10 6.37
N ARG A 36 1.81 14.17 6.47
CA ARG A 36 2.84 13.87 5.48
C ARG A 36 3.37 12.44 5.63
N VAL A 37 2.59 11.46 5.22
CA VAL A 37 3.07 10.07 5.22
C VAL A 37 3.95 9.86 3.99
N VAL A 38 5.23 9.58 4.20
CA VAL A 38 6.19 9.31 3.14
C VAL A 38 6.68 7.89 3.29
N ARG A 39 6.52 7.09 2.23
CA ARG A 39 7.00 5.71 2.18
C ARG A 39 7.79 5.44 0.92
N VAL A 40 8.82 4.62 1.06
CA VAL A 40 9.54 4.00 -0.05
C VAL A 40 9.12 2.54 -0.11
N ARG A 41 8.83 2.04 -1.30
CA ARG A 41 8.56 0.62 -1.56
C ARG A 41 9.49 0.11 -2.65
N THR A 42 9.97 -1.12 -2.49
CA THR A 42 10.55 -1.89 -3.59
C THR A 42 9.60 -3.04 -3.91
N ILE A 43 9.30 -3.21 -5.20
CA ILE A 43 8.50 -4.31 -5.74
C ILE A 43 9.37 -4.98 -6.78
N ASP A 44 9.88 -6.16 -6.45
CA ASP A 44 10.99 -6.79 -7.19
C ASP A 44 12.13 -5.77 -7.40
N ASP A 45 12.47 -5.45 -8.66
CA ASP A 45 13.57 -4.54 -9.02
C ASP A 45 13.13 -3.07 -9.19
N ASN A 46 11.87 -2.75 -8.91
CA ASN A 46 11.31 -1.42 -9.09
C ASN A 46 11.16 -0.68 -7.76
N GLY A 47 11.63 0.57 -7.73
CA GLY A 47 11.50 1.48 -6.59
C GLY A 47 10.35 2.47 -6.75
N PHE A 48 9.59 2.70 -5.67
CA PHE A 48 8.46 3.62 -5.64
C PHE A 48 8.55 4.53 -4.41
N LEU A 49 8.49 5.84 -4.63
CA LEU A 49 8.27 6.83 -3.58
C LEU A 49 6.79 7.20 -3.57
N THR A 50 6.14 7.15 -2.41
CA THR A 50 4.77 7.64 -2.23
C THR A 50 4.76 8.70 -1.15
N ILE A 51 4.24 9.88 -1.48
CA ILE A 51 3.98 10.96 -0.54
C ILE A 51 2.47 11.10 -0.42
N LYS A 52 1.95 11.07 0.81
CA LYS A 52 0.53 11.30 1.09
C LYS A 52 0.40 12.52 1.97
N GLY A 53 -0.31 13.53 1.48
CA GLY A 53 -0.73 14.68 2.28
C GLY A 53 -1.91 14.35 3.20
N ILE A 54 -2.31 15.34 3.99
CA ILE A 54 -3.51 15.27 4.81
C ILE A 54 -4.73 15.02 3.91
N THR A 55 -5.63 14.13 4.35
CA THR A 55 -6.88 13.88 3.63
C THR A 55 -7.89 14.96 4.02
N THR A 56 -8.36 15.77 3.07
CA THR A 56 -9.47 16.71 3.27
C THR A 56 -10.72 16.16 2.61
N GLY A 57 -11.62 15.54 3.39
CA GLY A 57 -12.83 14.90 2.86
C GLY A 57 -12.53 13.56 2.18
N VAL A 58 -12.93 13.40 0.92
CA VAL A 58 -12.70 12.18 0.09
C VAL A 58 -11.64 12.36 -0.99
N SER A 59 -11.02 13.55 -1.08
CA SER A 59 -9.95 13.84 -2.04
C SER A 59 -8.60 13.95 -1.34
N ARG A 60 -7.55 13.53 -2.04
CA ARG A 60 -6.16 13.84 -1.70
C ARG A 60 -5.38 14.09 -2.99
N ALA A 61 -4.40 14.98 -2.94
CA ALA A 61 -3.35 15.00 -3.94
C ALA A 61 -2.47 13.75 -3.73
N GLU A 62 -2.27 12.97 -4.79
CA GLU A 62 -1.23 11.93 -4.84
C GLU A 62 0.07 12.48 -5.39
#